data_AF-A0A8B6HRP1-F1
#
_entry.id   AF-A0A8B6HRP1-F1
#
_cell.length_a   1.000
_cell.length_b   1.000
_cell.length_c   1.000
_cell.angle_alpha   90.00
_cell.angle_beta   90.00
_cell.angle_gamma   90.00
#
_symmetry.space_group_name_H-M   'P 1'
#
loop_
_entity.id
_entity.type
_entity.pdbx_description
1 polymer ?
#
loop_
_entity_poly.entity_id
_entity_poly.type
_entity_poly.pdbx_seq_one_letter_code
_entity_poly.pdbx_strand_id
1 'polypeptide(L)'
;MSEKVCKMFQHADDTTVTVSDKKSIDEVFNVFELYGKCSGAKINRQKSEIMPIGKGCMTENEQNCHGLKICENEILLLGVYIGKNEHVCNELNWRGKLNKIKMLLNMWIQRKLTIHGRVNVITSLLMSRLWYNLFVTSMPEWAIEEMKRLCVNFVWNGGAHLVQYNTIICDKNKGGLQLPDIKSKICAFRLKFLARFLNEDYKVIWKDIFRSLQSALPELWTKTVGTEVYHRTKQ
;
A
#
# COMPACT_ATOMS: atom_id res chain seq x y z
N MET A 1 -24.93 -20.51 12.19
CA MET A 1 -23.70 -20.22 12.97
C MET A 1 -22.56 -20.12 11.99
N SER A 2 -22.04 -18.93 11.73
CA SER A 2 -20.81 -18.79 10.95
C SER A 2 -19.63 -19.27 11.81
N GLU A 3 -18.80 -20.18 11.30
CA GLU A 3 -17.53 -20.52 11.93
C GLU A 3 -16.72 -19.23 12.14
N LYS A 4 -16.28 -18.97 13.38
CA LYS A 4 -15.38 -17.86 13.68
C LYS A 4 -13.99 -18.23 13.16
N VAL A 5 -13.69 -17.79 11.95
CA VAL A 5 -12.39 -18.09 11.31
C VAL A 5 -11.33 -17.12 11.82
N CYS A 6 -10.39 -17.62 12.63
CA CYS A 6 -9.11 -16.95 12.87
C CYS A 6 -8.25 -17.09 11.61
N LYS A 7 -7.79 -15.96 11.05
CA LYS A 7 -6.90 -15.97 9.88
C LYS A 7 -5.53 -15.44 10.29
N MET A 8 -4.49 -16.23 10.04
CA MET A 8 -3.10 -15.90 10.32
C MET A 8 -2.33 -15.72 9.01
N PHE A 9 -1.60 -14.63 8.91
CA PHE A 9 -0.68 -14.32 7.81
C PHE A 9 0.73 -14.24 8.37
N GLN A 10 1.67 -14.92 7.74
CA GLN A 10 3.06 -14.97 8.19
C GLN A 10 4.01 -14.60 7.06
N HIS A 11 5.01 -13.80 7.39
CA HIS A 11 6.14 -13.49 6.53
C HIS A 11 7.41 -13.55 7.37
N ALA A 12 8.15 -14.66 7.28
CA ALA A 12 9.24 -14.97 8.20
C ALA A 12 8.77 -14.90 9.68
N ASP A 13 9.37 -14.03 10.49
CA ASP A 13 9.00 -13.80 11.90
C ASP A 13 7.79 -12.86 12.07
N ASP A 14 7.48 -12.04 11.07
CA ASP A 14 6.32 -11.16 11.11
C ASP A 14 5.02 -12.00 10.97
N THR A 15 4.27 -12.07 12.07
CA THR A 15 2.98 -12.78 12.13
C THR A 15 1.85 -11.79 12.40
N THR A 16 0.85 -11.77 11.52
CA THR A 16 -0.38 -10.98 11.68
C THR A 16 -1.56 -11.92 11.87
N VAL A 17 -2.30 -11.76 12.95
CA VAL A 17 -3.48 -12.56 13.26
C VAL A 17 -4.71 -11.68 13.31
N THR A 18 -5.74 -12.02 12.54
CA THR A 18 -7.05 -11.37 12.64
C THR A 18 -7.99 -12.23 13.47
N VAL A 19 -8.55 -11.64 14.52
CA VAL A 19 -9.45 -12.29 15.48
C VAL A 19 -10.78 -11.54 15.57
N SER A 20 -11.86 -12.25 15.91
CA SER A 20 -13.22 -11.68 15.93
C SER A 20 -13.62 -11.07 17.28
N ASP A 21 -13.02 -11.52 18.37
CA ASP A 21 -13.37 -11.09 19.72
C ASP A 21 -12.20 -11.23 20.70
N LYS A 22 -12.37 -10.68 21.90
CA LYS A 22 -11.34 -10.68 22.95
C LYS A 22 -10.96 -12.07 23.43
N LYS A 23 -11.92 -13.00 23.56
CA LYS A 23 -11.63 -14.39 23.96
C LYS A 23 -10.71 -15.06 22.95
N SER A 24 -10.90 -14.78 21.67
CA SER A 24 -10.04 -15.28 20.60
C SER A 24 -8.60 -14.74 20.68
N ILE A 25 -8.39 -13.54 21.25
CA ILE A 25 -7.03 -13.03 21.53
C ILE A 25 -6.37 -13.94 22.57
N ASP A 26 -7.06 -14.23 23.68
CA ASP A 26 -6.52 -15.06 24.76
C ASP A 26 -6.14 -16.46 24.28
N GLU A 27 -6.98 -17.08 23.44
CA GLU A 27 -6.67 -18.39 22.84
C GLU A 27 -5.45 -18.34 21.92
N VAL A 28 -5.28 -17.27 21.14
CA VAL A 28 -4.08 -17.10 20.30
C VAL A 28 -2.82 -17.02 21.16
N PHE A 29 -2.88 -16.30 22.29
CA PHE A 29 -1.75 -16.23 23.22
C PHE A 29 -1.46 -17.57 23.91
N ASN A 30 -2.49 -18.33 24.29
CA ASN A 30 -2.31 -19.69 24.82
C ASN A 30 -1.55 -20.58 23.82
N VAL A 31 -1.91 -20.50 22.53
CA VAL A 31 -1.23 -21.24 21.46
C VAL A 31 0.21 -20.75 21.27
N PHE A 32 0.45 -19.44 21.29
CA PHE A 32 1.81 -18.90 21.18
C PHE A 32 2.69 -19.26 22.37
N GLU A 33 2.14 -19.31 23.59
CA GLU A 33 2.88 -19.76 24.77
C GLU A 33 3.23 -21.24 24.69
N LEU A 34 2.30 -22.08 24.26
CA LEU A 34 2.57 -23.50 24.02
C LEU A 34 3.66 -23.68 22.95
N TYR A 35 3.54 -22.99 21.83
CA TYR A 35 4.54 -22.99 20.78
C TYR A 35 5.90 -22.51 21.29
N GLY A 36 5.93 -21.46 22.10
CA GLY A 36 7.14 -20.92 22.72
C GLY A 36 7.80 -21.91 23.68
N LYS A 37 7.02 -22.66 24.46
CA LYS A 37 7.54 -23.74 25.32
C LYS A 37 8.21 -24.87 24.52
N CYS A 38 7.65 -25.22 23.36
CA CYS A 38 8.19 -26.29 22.51
C CYS A 38 9.39 -25.84 21.67
N SER A 39 9.37 -24.60 21.15
CA SER A 39 10.38 -24.10 20.20
C SER A 39 11.47 -23.23 20.83
N GLY A 40 11.25 -22.72 22.04
CA GLY A 40 12.07 -21.68 22.66
C GLY A 40 11.81 -20.27 22.10
N ALA A 41 10.87 -20.11 21.16
CA ALA A 41 10.54 -18.80 20.61
C ALA A 41 9.79 -17.92 21.63
N LYS A 42 9.98 -16.60 21.52
CA LYS A 42 9.33 -15.62 22.39
C LYS A 42 8.78 -14.45 21.59
N ILE A 43 7.55 -14.05 21.90
CA ILE A 43 6.93 -12.86 21.31
C ILE A 43 7.71 -11.61 21.74
N ASN A 44 8.08 -10.78 20.77
CA ASN A 44 8.62 -9.46 21.04
C ASN A 44 7.48 -8.46 21.33
N ARG A 45 7.06 -8.37 22.60
CA ARG A 45 5.95 -7.50 23.03
C ARG A 45 6.19 -6.01 22.73
N GLN A 46 7.44 -5.56 22.67
CA GLN A 46 7.78 -4.16 22.33
C GLN A 46 7.55 -3.83 20.85
N LYS A 47 7.63 -4.84 19.96
CA LYS A 47 7.37 -4.69 18.53
C LYS A 47 5.97 -5.14 18.11
N SER A 48 5.24 -5.83 19.00
CA SER A 48 3.92 -6.38 18.71
C SER A 48 2.85 -5.38 19.12
N GLU A 49 1.92 -5.12 18.21
CA GLU A 49 0.83 -4.17 18.40
C GLU A 49 -0.52 -4.86 18.15
N ILE A 50 -1.57 -4.33 18.77
CA ILE A 50 -2.95 -4.74 18.50
C ILE A 50 -3.79 -3.52 18.12
N MET A 51 -4.61 -3.65 17.08
CA MET A 51 -5.48 -2.58 16.63
C MET A 51 -6.91 -3.10 16.44
N PRO A 52 -7.93 -2.48 17.08
CA PRO A 52 -9.32 -2.82 16.82
C PRO A 52 -9.75 -2.31 15.44
N ILE A 53 -10.37 -3.18 14.65
CA ILE A 53 -10.83 -2.88 13.29
C ILE A 53 -12.34 -2.58 13.29
N GLY A 54 -12.78 -1.65 12.44
CA GLY A 54 -14.20 -1.29 12.29
C GLY A 54 -14.73 -0.48 13.48
N LYS A 55 -15.94 -0.82 13.95
CA LYS A 55 -16.57 -0.20 15.14
C LYS A 55 -16.01 -0.70 16.46
N GLY A 56 -15.04 -1.62 16.44
CA GLY A 56 -14.35 -2.07 17.64
C GLY A 56 -13.63 -0.89 18.31
N CYS A 57 -13.84 -0.77 19.61
CA CYS A 57 -13.07 0.12 20.48
C CYS A 57 -12.41 -0.76 21.54
N MET A 58 -11.14 -0.49 21.83
CA MET A 58 -10.46 -1.06 22.99
C MET A 58 -10.14 0.12 23.92
N THR A 59 -10.63 0.09 25.15
CA THR A 59 -10.41 1.21 26.09
C THR A 59 -9.09 1.03 26.81
N GLU A 60 -8.43 2.14 27.21
CA GLU A 60 -7.20 2.09 28.01
C GLU A 60 -7.34 1.26 29.30
N ASN A 61 -8.55 1.10 29.87
CA ASN A 61 -8.81 0.24 31.03
C ASN A 61 -8.69 -1.27 30.74
N GLU A 62 -8.50 -1.67 29.48
CA GLU A 62 -8.20 -3.05 29.06
C GLU A 62 -6.69 -3.33 29.11
N GLN A 63 -5.98 -2.79 30.11
CA GLN A 63 -4.52 -2.69 30.26
C GLN A 63 -3.73 -4.01 30.16
N ASN A 64 -4.39 -5.15 29.99
CA ASN A 64 -3.74 -6.46 29.94
C ASN A 64 -4.07 -7.24 28.65
N CYS A 65 -3.97 -6.59 27.48
CA CYS A 65 -3.89 -7.27 26.17
C CYS A 65 -2.54 -8.00 26.02
N HIS A 66 -2.18 -8.86 26.98
CA HIS A 66 -0.92 -9.59 27.02
C HIS A 66 0.30 -8.65 26.90
N GLY A 67 0.23 -7.45 27.46
CA GLY A 67 1.34 -6.47 27.39
C GLY A 67 1.72 -5.99 25.99
N LEU A 68 0.82 -6.11 25.00
CA LEU A 68 0.99 -5.50 23.68
C LEU A 68 0.56 -4.04 23.71
N LYS A 69 1.18 -3.22 22.85
CA LYS A 69 0.76 -1.85 22.63
C LYS A 69 -0.57 -1.85 21.86
N ILE A 70 -1.57 -1.17 22.42
CA ILE A 70 -2.86 -0.96 21.76
C ILE A 70 -2.73 0.29 20.88
N CYS A 71 -3.00 0.13 19.58
CA CYS A 71 -3.00 1.22 18.61
C CYS A 71 -4.45 1.49 18.19
N GLU A 72 -4.95 2.72 18.36
CA GLU A 72 -6.35 3.04 18.02
C GLU A 72 -6.58 3.36 16.54
N ASN A 73 -5.57 3.94 15.90
CA ASN A 73 -5.70 4.66 14.65
C ASN A 73 -4.99 3.97 13.48
N GLU A 74 -3.75 3.51 13.68
CA GLU A 74 -2.93 2.88 12.66
C GLU A 74 -2.06 1.75 13.21
N ILE A 75 -1.73 0.81 12.34
CA ILE A 75 -0.77 -0.28 12.59
C ILE A 75 0.15 -0.43 11.38
N LEU A 76 1.42 -0.74 11.62
CA LEU A 76 2.41 -0.99 10.58
C LEU A 76 2.44 -2.47 10.21
N LEU A 77 2.08 -2.79 8.96
CA LEU A 77 2.10 -4.16 8.44
C LEU A 77 3.00 -4.22 7.20
N LEU A 78 4.06 -5.03 7.25
CA LEU A 78 5.00 -5.25 6.14
C LEU A 78 5.48 -3.95 5.46
N GLY A 79 5.76 -2.92 6.28
CA GLY A 79 6.25 -1.62 5.83
C GLY A 79 5.18 -0.64 5.33
N VAL A 80 3.91 -0.95 5.54
CA VAL A 80 2.74 -0.13 5.17
C VAL A 80 1.89 0.16 6.40
N TYR A 81 1.62 1.44 6.65
CA TYR A 81 0.63 1.85 7.64
C TYR A 81 -0.79 1.64 7.12
N ILE A 82 -1.59 0.92 7.89
CA ILE A 82 -3.02 0.68 7.64
C ILE A 82 -3.78 1.15 8.86
N GLY A 83 -4.91 1.82 8.67
CA GLY A 83 -5.62 2.44 9.78
C GLY A 83 -7.00 2.95 9.41
N LYS A 84 -7.69 3.52 10.39
CA LYS A 84 -9.05 4.05 10.24
C LYS A 84 -9.08 5.38 9.49
N ASN A 85 -8.01 6.18 9.61
CA ASN A 85 -7.88 7.46 8.95
C ASN A 85 -6.96 7.34 7.73
N GLU A 86 -7.55 7.37 6.53
CA GLU A 86 -6.83 7.27 5.27
C GLU A 86 -5.81 8.39 5.09
N HIS A 87 -6.14 9.64 5.46
CA HIS A 87 -5.24 10.77 5.33
C HIS A 87 -3.96 10.59 6.16
N VAL A 88 -4.11 10.19 7.43
CA VAL A 88 -2.97 9.93 8.32
C VAL A 88 -2.11 8.79 7.78
N CYS A 89 -2.72 7.68 7.34
CA CYS A 89 -1.99 6.57 6.76
C CYS A 89 -1.26 6.98 5.48
N ASN A 90 -1.86 7.83 4.64
CA ASN A 90 -1.25 8.35 3.43
C ASN A 90 -0.02 9.22 3.73
N GLU A 91 -0.11 10.11 4.72
CA GLU A 91 1.04 10.90 5.16
C GLU A 91 2.18 10.00 5.68
N LEU A 92 1.89 9.08 6.60
CA LEU A 92 2.88 8.15 7.15
C LEU A 92 3.53 7.28 6.06
N ASN A 93 2.74 6.83 5.09
CA ASN A 93 3.23 5.96 4.03
C ASN A 93 4.08 6.70 2.98
N TRP A 94 3.72 7.93 2.61
CA TRP A 94 4.30 8.58 1.41
C TRP A 94 5.27 9.71 1.72
N ARG A 95 5.07 10.48 2.80
CA ARG A 95 5.90 11.66 3.10
C ARG A 95 7.37 11.31 3.28
N GLY A 96 7.65 10.31 4.12
CA GLY A 96 9.02 9.83 4.35
C GLY A 96 9.66 9.23 3.08
N LYS A 97 8.86 8.57 2.23
CA LYS A 97 9.35 7.97 0.97
C LYS A 97 9.71 9.05 -0.05
N LEU A 98 8.87 10.08 -0.20
CA LEU A 98 9.12 11.23 -1.06
C LEU A 98 10.38 11.99 -0.63
N ASN A 99 10.58 12.20 0.68
CA ASN A 99 11.79 12.83 1.20
C ASN A 99 13.06 12.02 0.86
N LYS A 100 13.04 10.70 1.06
CA LYS A 100 14.15 9.82 0.69
C LYS A 100 14.44 9.86 -0.81
N ILE A 101 13.39 9.94 -1.64
CA ILE A 101 13.53 10.05 -3.09
C ILE A 101 14.12 11.41 -3.48
N LYS A 102 13.67 12.50 -2.87
CA LYS A 102 14.24 13.84 -3.10
C LYS A 102 15.73 13.87 -2.76
N MET A 103 16.12 13.30 -1.62
CA MET A 103 17.54 13.17 -1.24
C MET A 103 18.33 12.35 -2.26
N LEU A 104 17.76 11.23 -2.71
CA LEU A 104 18.39 10.39 -3.74
C LEU A 104 18.62 11.17 -5.03
N LEU A 105 17.60 11.85 -5.56
CA LEU A 105 17.71 12.63 -6.79
C LEU A 105 18.73 13.76 -6.64
N ASN A 106 18.78 14.43 -5.48
CA ASN A 106 19.78 15.47 -5.19
C ASN A 106 21.21 14.93 -5.16
N MET A 107 21.44 13.68 -4.74
CA MET A 107 22.77 13.07 -4.83
C MET A 107 23.14 12.75 -6.29
N TRP A 108 22.19 12.22 -7.06
CA TRP A 108 22.45 11.83 -8.45
C TRP A 108 22.60 13.01 -9.41
N ILE A 109 22.00 14.16 -9.09
CA ILE A 109 22.09 15.34 -9.96
C ILE A 109 23.52 15.89 -10.05
N GLN A 110 24.33 15.68 -9.00
CA GLN A 110 25.72 16.12 -8.93
C GLN A 110 26.64 15.37 -9.91
N ARG A 111 26.20 14.22 -10.46
CA ARG A 111 27.00 13.37 -11.35
C ARG A 111 27.02 13.82 -12.81
N LYS A 112 26.52 15.03 -13.12
CA LYS A 112 26.52 15.65 -14.47
C LYS A 112 26.02 14.70 -15.57
N LEU A 113 24.91 14.01 -15.30
CA LEU A 113 24.33 13.02 -16.20
C LEU A 113 23.67 13.66 -17.43
N THR A 114 23.71 12.95 -18.56
CA THR A 114 22.88 13.30 -19.73
C THR A 114 21.39 13.18 -19.41
N ILE A 115 20.52 13.75 -20.25
CA ILE A 115 19.07 13.62 -20.07
C ILE A 115 18.63 12.14 -20.05
N HIS A 116 19.18 11.31 -20.93
CA HIS A 116 18.95 9.87 -20.97
C HIS A 116 19.48 9.16 -19.72
N GLY A 117 20.65 9.55 -19.23
CA GLY A 117 21.20 9.02 -17.98
C GLY A 117 20.30 9.31 -16.78
N ARG A 118 19.69 10.50 -16.73
CA ARG A 118 18.75 10.89 -15.67
C ARG A 118 17.44 10.09 -15.75
N VAL A 119 16.89 9.91 -16.94
CA VAL A 119 15.71 9.04 -17.13
C VAL A 119 16.01 7.59 -16.73
N ASN A 120 17.22 7.09 -17.04
CA ASN A 120 17.65 5.76 -16.61
C ASN A 120 17.76 5.65 -15.09
N VAL A 121 18.28 6.66 -14.39
CA VAL A 121 18.30 6.68 -12.91
C VAL A 121 16.88 6.62 -12.34
N ILE A 122 15.93 7.40 -12.89
CA ILE A 122 14.53 7.33 -12.45
C ILE A 122 13.99 5.90 -12.64
N THR A 123 14.18 5.35 -13.83
CA THR A 123 13.60 4.04 -14.20
C THR A 123 14.19 2.88 -13.42
N SER A 124 15.51 2.83 -13.26
CA SER A 124 16.21 1.70 -12.64
C SER A 124 16.28 1.80 -11.12
N LEU A 125 16.42 3.01 -10.57
CA LEU A 125 16.72 3.19 -9.15
C LEU A 125 15.54 3.75 -8.35
N LEU A 126 14.87 4.79 -8.86
CA LEU A 126 13.74 5.39 -8.14
C LEU A 126 12.54 4.45 -8.20
N MET A 127 12.17 4.01 -9.41
CA MET A 127 10.94 3.24 -9.61
C MET A 127 10.99 1.85 -8.99
N SER A 128 12.15 1.18 -9.00
CA SER A 128 12.34 -0.13 -8.35
C SER A 128 12.03 -0.09 -6.84
N ARG A 129 12.28 1.04 -6.17
CA ARG A 129 11.94 1.25 -4.75
C ARG A 129 10.46 1.49 -4.50
N LEU A 130 9.71 1.90 -5.52
CA LEU A 130 8.29 2.26 -5.42
C LEU A 130 7.34 1.13 -5.79
N TRP A 131 7.76 0.18 -6.64
CA TRP A 131 6.89 -0.88 -7.15
C TRP A 131 6.14 -1.66 -6.09
N TYR A 132 6.81 -2.06 -5.02
CA TYR A 132 6.15 -2.75 -3.92
C TYR A 132 5.03 -1.88 -3.34
N ASN A 133 5.33 -0.63 -2.97
CA ASN A 133 4.36 0.28 -2.36
C ASN A 133 3.18 0.57 -3.30
N LEU A 134 3.43 0.88 -4.57
CA LEU A 134 2.37 1.13 -5.56
C LEU A 134 1.49 -0.11 -5.83
N PHE A 135 2.00 -1.31 -5.57
CA PHE A 135 1.24 -2.54 -5.71
C PHE A 135 0.31 -2.80 -4.52
N VAL A 136 0.76 -2.48 -3.30
CA VAL A 136 0.03 -2.79 -2.05
C VAL A 136 -0.81 -1.62 -1.52
N THR A 137 -0.46 -0.37 -1.84
CA THR A 137 -1.19 0.83 -1.42
C THR A 137 -1.51 1.74 -2.58
N SER A 138 -2.61 2.48 -2.45
CA SER A 138 -2.88 3.61 -3.33
C SER A 138 -1.96 4.78 -2.96
N MET A 139 -1.38 5.40 -3.98
CA MET A 139 -0.69 6.68 -3.83
C MET A 139 -1.74 7.80 -3.95
N PRO A 140 -1.85 8.71 -2.96
CA PRO A 140 -2.77 9.83 -3.03
C PRO A 140 -2.33 10.83 -4.12
N GLU A 141 -3.28 11.60 -4.66
CA GLU A 141 -3.03 12.48 -5.81
C GLU A 141 -1.91 13.50 -5.53
N TRP A 142 -1.88 14.09 -4.34
CA TRP A 142 -0.82 15.02 -3.94
C TRP A 142 0.58 14.39 -4.02
N ALA A 143 0.71 13.10 -3.68
CA ALA A 143 1.99 12.38 -3.71
C ALA A 143 2.37 12.02 -5.15
N ILE A 144 1.39 11.72 -6.01
CA ILE A 144 1.61 11.51 -7.44
C ILE A 144 2.14 12.79 -8.09
N GLU A 145 1.50 13.93 -7.82
CA GLU A 145 1.90 15.24 -8.33
C GLU A 145 3.28 15.64 -7.85
N GLU A 146 3.57 15.46 -6.56
CA GLU A 146 4.89 15.74 -6.00
C GLU A 146 5.98 14.84 -6.62
N MET A 147 5.71 13.55 -6.79
CA MET A 147 6.64 12.63 -7.43
C MET A 147 6.88 13.01 -8.90
N LYS A 148 5.82 13.35 -9.63
CA LYS A 148 5.90 13.85 -11.01
C LYS A 148 6.81 15.08 -11.08
N ARG A 149 6.59 16.05 -10.19
CA ARG A 149 7.42 17.26 -10.09
C ARG A 149 8.89 16.93 -9.81
N LEU A 150 9.18 16.03 -8.87
CA LEU A 150 10.54 15.59 -8.56
C LEU A 150 11.23 14.95 -9.76
N CYS A 151 10.55 14.03 -10.44
CA CYS A 151 11.07 13.37 -11.64
C CYS A 151 11.36 14.37 -12.77
N VAL A 152 10.41 15.26 -13.07
CA VAL A 152 10.58 16.25 -14.15
C VAL A 152 11.70 17.24 -13.84
N ASN A 153 11.75 17.76 -12.60
CA ASN A 153 12.83 18.66 -12.18
C ASN A 153 14.20 17.99 -12.26
N PHE A 154 14.30 16.70 -11.93
CA PHE A 154 15.53 15.94 -12.09
C PHE A 154 15.92 15.79 -13.55
N VAL A 155 14.99 15.41 -14.44
CA VAL A 155 15.21 15.28 -15.89
C VAL A 155 15.65 16.59 -16.55
N TRP A 156 15.27 17.75 -16.00
CA TRP A 156 15.70 19.06 -16.49
C TRP A 156 16.82 19.73 -15.67
N ASN A 157 17.29 19.10 -14.59
CA ASN A 157 18.34 19.63 -13.71
C ASN A 157 17.99 21.03 -13.19
N GLY A 158 16.72 21.22 -12.81
CA GLY A 158 16.21 22.53 -12.37
C GLY A 158 16.13 23.61 -13.46
N GLY A 159 16.49 23.31 -14.72
CA GLY A 159 16.35 24.21 -15.85
C GLY A 159 14.92 24.27 -16.40
N ALA A 160 14.75 25.02 -17.50
CA ALA A 160 13.47 25.18 -18.17
C ALA A 160 12.93 23.82 -18.68
N HIS A 161 11.63 23.60 -18.50
CA HIS A 161 10.96 22.39 -18.98
C HIS A 161 10.62 22.57 -20.46
N LEU A 162 11.54 22.15 -21.34
CA LEU A 162 11.45 22.42 -22.78
C LEU A 162 10.38 21.58 -23.50
N VAL A 163 9.98 20.46 -22.91
CA VAL A 163 9.07 19.49 -23.53
C VAL A 163 7.92 19.17 -22.57
N GLN A 164 6.71 19.04 -23.11
CA GLN A 164 5.54 18.67 -22.32
C GLN A 164 5.70 17.27 -21.70
N TYR A 165 5.15 17.10 -20.49
CA TYR A 165 5.24 15.82 -19.77
C TYR A 165 4.73 14.63 -20.58
N ASN A 166 3.59 14.80 -21.28
CA ASN A 166 2.99 13.74 -22.08
C ASN A 166 3.90 13.29 -23.23
N THR A 167 4.75 14.16 -23.75
CA THR A 167 5.76 13.80 -24.76
C THR A 167 6.96 13.10 -24.13
N ILE A 168 7.40 13.54 -22.94
CA ILE A 168 8.53 12.94 -22.22
C ILE A 168 8.28 11.45 -21.87
N ILE A 169 7.04 11.10 -21.52
CA ILE A 169 6.67 9.72 -21.17
C ILE A 169 6.52 8.79 -22.40
N CYS A 170 6.41 9.34 -23.61
CA CYS A 170 6.28 8.54 -24.84
C CYS A 170 7.53 7.70 -25.11
N ASP A 171 7.37 6.65 -25.92
CA ASP A 171 8.48 5.82 -26.37
C ASP A 171 9.53 6.62 -27.15
N LYS A 172 10.78 6.15 -27.07
CA LYS A 172 11.91 6.75 -27.79
C LYS A 172 11.69 6.78 -29.30
N ASN A 173 11.03 5.75 -29.84
CA ASN A 173 10.69 5.65 -31.26
C ASN A 173 9.67 6.72 -31.72
N LYS A 174 8.95 7.33 -30.78
CA LYS A 174 7.99 8.42 -31.03
C LYS A 174 8.56 9.80 -30.64
N GLY A 175 9.88 9.90 -30.45
CA GLY A 175 10.55 11.13 -30.02
C GLY A 175 10.42 11.45 -28.53
N GLY A 176 9.89 10.53 -27.72
CA GLY A 176 9.83 10.68 -26.27
C GLY A 176 11.09 10.20 -25.55
N LEU A 177 11.11 10.35 -24.23
CA LEU A 177 12.24 9.89 -23.40
C LEU A 177 11.96 8.56 -22.69
N GLN A 178 10.75 8.03 -22.80
CA GLN A 178 10.27 6.83 -22.11
C GLN A 178 10.36 6.95 -20.58
N LEU A 179 10.07 8.15 -20.06
CA LEU A 179 10.00 8.37 -18.62
C LEU A 179 8.81 7.57 -18.03
N PRO A 180 8.99 6.81 -16.93
CA PRO A 180 7.88 6.07 -16.34
C PRO A 180 6.78 6.98 -15.81
N ASP A 181 5.55 6.79 -16.32
CA ASP A 181 4.36 7.43 -15.77
C ASP A 181 3.78 6.61 -14.61
N ILE A 182 3.66 7.27 -13.45
CA ILE A 182 3.24 6.65 -12.20
C ILE A 182 1.75 6.30 -12.25
N LYS A 183 0.92 7.18 -12.82
CA LYS A 183 -0.52 6.93 -12.94
C LYS A 183 -0.80 5.70 -13.80
N SER A 184 -0.13 5.61 -14.95
CA SER A 184 -0.20 4.43 -15.82
C SER A 184 0.26 3.16 -15.11
N LYS A 185 1.30 3.22 -14.27
CA LYS A 185 1.76 2.04 -13.51
C LYS A 185 0.81 1.63 -12.39
N ILE A 186 0.22 2.58 -11.67
CA ILE A 186 -0.83 2.29 -10.69
C ILE A 186 -2.02 1.61 -11.39
N CYS A 187 -2.46 2.15 -12.53
CA CYS A 187 -3.54 1.56 -13.33
C CYS A 187 -3.19 0.12 -13.75
N ALA A 188 -1.98 -0.10 -14.28
CA ALA A 188 -1.51 -1.42 -14.67
C ALA A 188 -1.48 -2.43 -13.50
N PHE A 189 -1.06 -2.01 -12.30
CA PHE A 189 -1.10 -2.88 -11.12
C PHE A 189 -2.53 -3.22 -10.69
N ARG A 190 -3.44 -2.25 -10.71
CA ARG A 190 -4.86 -2.47 -10.43
C ARG A 190 -5.51 -3.42 -11.43
N LEU A 191 -5.23 -3.26 -12.72
CA LEU A 191 -5.69 -4.18 -13.77
C LEU A 191 -5.13 -5.58 -13.58
N LYS A 192 -3.84 -5.70 -13.23
CA LYS A 192 -3.22 -7.00 -12.92
C LYS A 192 -3.86 -7.68 -11.71
N PHE A 193 -4.18 -6.91 -10.68
CA PHE A 193 -4.92 -7.40 -9.51
C PHE A 193 -6.31 -7.91 -9.92
N LEU A 194 -7.06 -7.12 -10.67
CA LEU A 194 -8.40 -7.48 -11.16
C LEU A 194 -8.35 -8.73 -12.05
N ALA A 195 -7.41 -8.82 -12.99
CA ALA A 195 -7.25 -9.99 -13.84
C ALA A 195 -6.99 -11.27 -13.02
N ARG A 196 -6.18 -11.19 -11.96
CA ARG A 196 -5.96 -12.31 -11.03
C ARG A 196 -7.21 -12.64 -10.21
N PHE A 197 -7.98 -11.63 -9.82
CA PHE A 197 -9.24 -11.83 -9.11
C PHE A 197 -10.28 -12.54 -9.99
N LEU A 198 -10.41 -12.14 -11.25
CA LEU A 198 -11.39 -12.71 -12.19
C LEU A 198 -10.99 -14.09 -12.73
N ASN A 199 -9.70 -14.41 -12.78
CA ASN A 199 -9.24 -15.74 -13.23
C ASN A 199 -9.59 -16.83 -12.20
N GLU A 200 -10.58 -17.68 -12.49
CA GLU A 200 -11.05 -18.73 -11.57
C GLU A 200 -9.99 -19.78 -11.22
N ASP A 201 -9.08 -20.08 -12.14
CA ASP A 201 -7.98 -21.04 -11.93
C ASP A 201 -6.93 -20.52 -10.95
N TYR A 202 -6.86 -19.19 -10.74
CA TYR A 202 -5.93 -18.58 -9.80
C TYR A 202 -6.48 -18.66 -8.37
N LYS A 203 -6.12 -19.73 -7.65
CA LYS A 203 -6.53 -20.01 -6.26
C LYS A 203 -5.59 -19.38 -5.25
N VAL A 204 -6.08 -18.39 -4.50
CA VAL A 204 -5.30 -17.65 -3.50
C VAL A 204 -6.23 -17.14 -2.38
N ILE A 205 -5.72 -17.18 -1.13
CA ILE A 205 -6.50 -16.90 0.09
C ILE A 205 -7.17 -15.50 0.07
N TRP A 206 -6.51 -14.49 -0.49
CA TRP A 206 -7.05 -13.13 -0.52
C TRP A 206 -8.31 -13.01 -1.39
N LYS A 207 -8.51 -13.90 -2.39
CA LYS A 207 -9.74 -13.91 -3.19
C LYS A 207 -10.93 -14.37 -2.36
N ASP A 208 -10.74 -15.40 -1.55
CA ASP A 208 -11.79 -15.92 -0.67
C ASP A 208 -12.14 -14.88 0.40
N ILE A 209 -11.14 -14.21 0.97
CA ILE A 209 -11.34 -13.09 1.89
C ILE A 209 -12.16 -11.97 1.22
N PHE A 210 -11.75 -11.56 0.02
CA PHE A 210 -12.44 -10.49 -0.70
C PHE A 210 -13.89 -10.87 -1.03
N ARG A 211 -14.14 -12.10 -1.48
CA ARG A 211 -15.50 -12.62 -1.73
C ARG A 211 -16.34 -12.67 -0.45
N SER A 212 -15.78 -13.13 0.67
CA SER A 212 -16.46 -13.11 1.97
C SER A 212 -16.82 -11.68 2.39
N LEU A 213 -15.91 -10.73 2.24
CA LEU A 213 -16.17 -9.31 2.54
C LEU A 213 -17.23 -8.71 1.62
N GLN A 214 -17.20 -9.07 0.33
CA GLN A 214 -18.21 -8.64 -0.64
C GLN A 214 -19.61 -9.13 -0.27
N SER A 215 -19.74 -10.39 0.15
CA SER A 215 -21.02 -10.94 0.63
C SER A 215 -21.47 -10.32 1.96
N ALA A 216 -20.53 -10.03 2.86
CA ALA A 216 -20.83 -9.55 4.21
C ALA A 216 -21.18 -8.05 4.24
N LEU A 217 -20.65 -7.26 3.31
CA LEU A 217 -20.81 -5.80 3.27
C LEU A 217 -21.19 -5.32 1.86
N PRO A 218 -22.37 -5.70 1.32
CA PRO A 218 -22.76 -5.33 -0.05
C PRO A 218 -22.78 -3.82 -0.26
N GLU A 219 -23.17 -3.07 0.77
CA GLU A 219 -23.32 -1.61 0.74
C GLU A 219 -22.01 -0.83 0.56
N LEU A 220 -20.87 -1.44 0.90
CA LEU A 220 -19.56 -0.82 0.65
C LEU A 220 -19.21 -0.81 -0.85
N TRP A 221 -19.79 -1.72 -1.63
CA TRP A 221 -19.46 -1.90 -3.05
C TRP A 221 -20.45 -1.21 -3.99
N THR A 222 -21.67 -0.93 -3.53
CA THR A 222 -22.71 -0.28 -4.34
C THR A 222 -22.57 1.24 -4.41
N LYS A 223 -21.82 1.87 -3.49
CA LYS A 223 -21.67 3.34 -3.45
C LYS A 223 -20.56 3.91 -4.35
N THR A 224 -19.74 3.09 -5.01
CA THR A 224 -18.57 3.56 -5.78
C THR A 224 -18.79 3.64 -7.30
N VAL A 225 -19.97 3.28 -7.80
CA VAL A 225 -20.33 3.54 -9.20
C VAL A 225 -21.33 4.69 -9.23
N GLY A 226 -20.80 5.91 -9.33
CA GLY A 226 -21.59 7.04 -9.80
C GLY A 226 -22.01 6.77 -11.24
N THR A 227 -23.14 6.09 -11.43
CA THR A 227 -23.84 6.05 -12.70
C THR A 227 -24.48 7.41 -12.96
N GLU A 228 -23.66 8.41 -13.28
CA GLU A 228 -24.10 9.47 -14.19
C GLU A 228 -23.98 8.91 -15.60
N VAL A 229 -24.98 8.10 -15.98
CA VAL A 229 -25.23 7.80 -17.38
C VAL A 229 -25.69 9.12 -18.01
N TYR A 230 -24.76 9.85 -18.63
CA TYR A 230 -25.10 10.95 -19.53
C TYR A 230 -25.92 10.38 -20.68
N HIS A 231 -27.25 10.38 -20.54
CA HIS A 231 -28.14 10.28 -21.67
C HIS A 231 -27.98 11.55 -22.51
N ARG A 232 -27.12 11.46 -23.52
CA ARG A 232 -27.02 12.45 -24.58
C ARG A 232 -28.22 12.28 -25.49
N THR A 233 -29.36 12.85 -25.09
CA THR A 233 -30.51 13.02 -26.00
C THR A 233 -30.11 14.07 -27.03
N LYS A 234 -29.99 13.62 -28.29
CA LYS A 234 -30.02 14.51 -29.45
C LYS A 234 -31.45 15.06 -29.56
N GLN A 235 -31.59 16.38 -29.50
CA GLN A 235 -32.51 17.17 -30.31
C GLN A 235 -31.76 18.41 -30.75
#